data_AF-A0A9E0HBF4-F1
#
_entry.id   AF-A0A9E0HBF4-F1
#
_cell.length_a   1.000
_cell.length_b   1.000
_cell.length_c   1.000
_cell.angle_alpha   90.00
_cell.angle_beta   90.00
_cell.angle_gamma   90.00
#
_symmetry.space_group_name_H-M   'P 1'
#
loop_
_entity.id
_entity.type
_entity.pdbx_description
1 polymer ?
#
loop_
_entity_poly.entity_id
_entity_poly.type
_entity_poly.pdbx_seq_one_letter_code
_entity_poly.pdbx_strand_id
1 'polypeptide(L)'
;MTAVLDGTALGRWVEIALPEPPWSSPAPFVGFAYLDPQAGMSAKGGPADEPGSTVLVVRLPIGAPSRILSEAEVADRGLPTPPLWVAAYGPQPPAVAPWRTAPALRGRWHRQFPDDTAVLCHDGDPVRTGVAPEGCWVRVVEQHPAPARPAARADGAAVPLDGAVYVGELLTTPRHLRSLAPGDRVWFLADAARRHALQVSPAYLAERPAWTVTPCPRCGLVELFEPPSLAAAARFPEQGEVMAFTVRCPLCPPPAALALARRSLEPVLP
;
A
#
# COMPACT_ATOMS: atom_id res chain seq x y z
N MET A 1 -6.47 16.68 -20.06
CA MET A 1 -5.87 15.49 -19.41
C MET A 1 -6.99 14.72 -18.75
N THR A 2 -7.16 13.43 -19.06
CA THR A 2 -8.09 12.57 -18.34
C THR A 2 -7.54 12.35 -16.94
N ALA A 3 -8.24 12.83 -15.89
CA ALA A 3 -7.87 12.45 -14.54
C ALA A 3 -8.13 10.95 -14.39
N VAL A 4 -7.11 10.20 -13.99
CA VAL A 4 -7.33 8.85 -13.49
C VAL A 4 -7.94 9.03 -12.11
N LEU A 5 -9.15 8.53 -11.89
CA LEU A 5 -9.78 8.52 -10.57
C LEU A 5 -9.11 7.41 -9.74
N ASP A 6 -7.85 7.64 -9.35
CA ASP A 6 -6.98 6.71 -8.62
C ASP A 6 -7.09 6.90 -7.10
N GLY A 7 -8.33 6.95 -6.60
CA GLY A 7 -8.60 7.22 -5.18
C GLY A 7 -8.46 8.67 -4.75
N THR A 8 -7.75 9.49 -5.52
CA THR A 8 -7.58 10.94 -5.29
C THR A 8 -8.91 11.72 -5.39
N ALA A 9 -9.89 11.18 -6.10
CA ALA A 9 -11.23 11.76 -6.19
C ALA A 9 -12.15 11.41 -5.00
N LEU A 10 -11.75 10.51 -4.11
CA LEU A 10 -12.57 10.13 -2.97
C LEU A 10 -12.88 11.36 -2.08
N GLY A 11 -14.16 11.54 -1.74
CA GLY A 11 -14.61 12.68 -0.95
C GLY A 11 -14.67 13.99 -1.73
N ARG A 12 -14.64 13.95 -3.07
CA ARG A 12 -14.68 15.11 -3.95
C ARG A 12 -15.82 15.01 -4.96
N TRP A 13 -16.28 16.16 -5.43
CA TRP A 13 -17.16 16.23 -6.59
C TRP A 13 -16.36 16.02 -7.87
N VAL A 14 -16.90 15.20 -8.76
CA VAL A 14 -16.31 14.89 -10.06
C VAL A 14 -17.29 15.20 -11.17
N GLU A 15 -16.75 15.63 -12.31
CA GLU A 15 -17.47 15.74 -13.56
C GLU A 15 -16.98 14.63 -14.50
N ILE A 16 -17.91 13.87 -15.06
CA ILE A 16 -17.63 12.71 -15.92
C ILE A 16 -18.39 12.86 -17.23
N ALA A 17 -17.66 12.83 -18.34
CA ALA A 17 -18.25 12.77 -19.67
C ALA A 17 -18.67 11.33 -19.98
N LEU A 18 -19.89 10.97 -19.60
CA LEU A 18 -20.45 9.65 -19.91
C LEU A 18 -20.64 9.50 -21.44
N PRO A 19 -20.31 8.34 -22.04
CA PRO A 19 -20.46 8.14 -23.48
C PRO A 19 -21.90 8.29 -23.97
N GLU A 20 -22.85 7.79 -23.17
CA GLU A 20 -24.28 7.93 -23.39
C GLU A 20 -24.92 8.36 -22.05
N PRO A 21 -25.37 9.61 -21.91
CA PRO A 21 -26.04 10.04 -20.70
C PRO A 21 -27.38 9.29 -20.56
N PRO A 22 -27.74 8.78 -19.37
CA PRO A 22 -29.04 8.14 -19.15
C PRO A 22 -30.20 9.15 -19.05
N TRP A 23 -29.96 10.42 -19.39
CA TRP A 23 -30.92 11.52 -19.39
C TRP A 23 -30.95 12.19 -20.78
N SER A 24 -32.01 12.96 -21.05
CA SER A 24 -32.26 13.59 -22.35
C SER A 24 -31.38 14.81 -22.67
N SER A 25 -30.63 15.32 -21.68
CA SER A 25 -29.69 16.44 -21.82
C SER A 25 -28.28 15.96 -22.19
N PRO A 26 -27.51 16.69 -23.02
CA PRO A 26 -26.09 16.39 -23.26
C PRO A 26 -25.18 16.81 -22.09
N ALA A 27 -25.72 17.37 -21.00
CA ALA A 27 -24.96 17.79 -19.84
C ALA A 27 -24.13 16.61 -19.27
N PRO A 28 -22.87 16.85 -18.84
CA PRO A 28 -22.05 15.81 -18.24
C PRO A 28 -22.61 15.37 -16.88
N PHE A 29 -22.18 14.19 -16.41
CA PHE A 29 -22.49 13.75 -15.06
C PHE A 29 -21.70 14.57 -14.04
N VAL A 30 -22.37 15.03 -12.99
CA VAL A 30 -21.73 15.62 -11.80
C VAL A 30 -22.15 14.80 -10.59
N GLY A 31 -21.18 14.23 -9.88
CA GLY A 31 -21.44 13.39 -8.73
C GLY A 31 -20.38 13.47 -7.66
N PHE A 32 -20.79 13.20 -6.42
CA PHE A 32 -19.86 13.11 -5.30
C PHE A 32 -19.27 11.71 -5.26
N ALA A 33 -17.94 11.60 -5.29
CA ALA A 33 -17.22 10.35 -5.23
C ALA A 33 -17.04 9.87 -3.78
N TYR A 34 -17.42 8.63 -3.52
CA TYR A 34 -17.45 7.99 -2.20
C TYR A 34 -17.02 6.53 -2.31
N LEU A 35 -16.74 5.90 -1.16
CA LEU A 35 -16.46 4.48 -1.06
C LEU A 35 -17.72 3.74 -0.62
N ASP A 36 -18.22 2.87 -1.49
CA ASP A 36 -19.22 1.87 -1.15
C ASP A 36 -18.48 0.63 -0.61
N PRO A 37 -18.76 0.16 0.62
CA PRO A 37 -18.05 -0.98 1.20
C PRO A 37 -18.26 -2.29 0.42
N GLN A 38 -19.36 -2.40 -0.35
CA GLN A 38 -19.67 -3.60 -1.13
C GLN A 38 -19.23 -3.50 -2.58
N ALA A 39 -19.27 -2.30 -3.16
CA ALA A 39 -19.04 -2.11 -4.59
C ALA A 39 -17.82 -1.25 -4.93
N GLY A 40 -17.10 -0.77 -3.92
CA GLY A 40 -15.91 0.04 -4.09
C GLY A 40 -16.21 1.50 -4.47
N MET A 41 -15.23 2.14 -5.09
CA MET A 41 -15.29 3.55 -5.43
C MET A 41 -16.46 3.81 -6.39
N SER A 42 -17.30 4.78 -6.03
CA SER A 42 -18.52 5.12 -6.77
C SER A 42 -18.73 6.63 -6.74
N ALA A 43 -19.49 7.16 -7.69
CA ALA A 43 -19.98 8.53 -7.64
C ALA A 43 -21.50 8.56 -7.76
N LYS A 44 -22.17 9.34 -6.91
CA LYS A 44 -23.63 9.51 -6.94
C LYS A 44 -23.98 10.96 -7.22
N GLY A 45 -24.89 11.16 -8.15
CA GLY A 45 -25.24 12.49 -8.66
C GLY A 45 -26.21 12.44 -9.83
N GLY A 46 -26.09 13.42 -10.72
CA GLY A 46 -27.03 13.64 -11.82
C GLY A 46 -26.41 14.51 -12.92
N PRO A 47 -27.23 15.07 -13.82
CA PRO A 47 -26.73 15.92 -14.90
C PRO A 47 -26.27 17.28 -14.36
N ALA A 48 -25.26 17.88 -14.99
CA ALA A 48 -24.62 19.11 -14.51
C ALA A 48 -25.55 20.34 -14.49
N ASP A 49 -26.60 20.34 -15.29
CA ASP A 49 -27.64 21.37 -15.35
C ASP A 49 -28.71 21.24 -14.25
N GLU A 50 -28.72 20.12 -13.51
CA GLU A 50 -29.57 19.90 -12.33
C GLU A 50 -28.70 19.59 -11.08
N PRO A 51 -27.89 20.56 -10.60
CA PRO A 51 -26.98 20.34 -9.48
C PRO A 51 -27.75 19.92 -8.21
N GLY A 52 -27.32 18.81 -7.62
CA GLY A 52 -27.96 18.21 -6.43
C GLY A 52 -28.91 17.05 -6.71
N SER A 53 -29.24 16.79 -7.98
CA SER A 53 -29.93 15.56 -8.38
C SER A 53 -29.08 14.33 -8.01
N THR A 54 -29.70 13.31 -7.40
CA THR A 54 -29.04 12.05 -7.01
C THR A 54 -29.67 10.84 -7.68
N VAL A 55 -30.00 10.99 -8.97
CA VAL A 55 -30.73 10.00 -9.77
C VAL A 55 -29.86 8.85 -10.27
N LEU A 56 -28.53 9.01 -10.29
CA LEU A 56 -27.60 8.03 -10.85
C LEU A 56 -26.44 7.71 -9.91
N VAL A 57 -26.01 6.45 -9.94
CA VAL A 57 -24.74 5.97 -9.35
C VAL A 57 -23.84 5.43 -10.46
N VAL A 58 -22.61 5.93 -10.54
CA VAL A 58 -21.56 5.50 -11.46
C VAL A 58 -20.49 4.73 -10.68
N ARG A 59 -20.15 3.51 -11.09
CA ARG A 59 -19.05 2.73 -10.49
C ARG A 59 -17.72 3.18 -11.08
N LEU A 60 -16.73 3.40 -10.23
CA LEU A 60 -15.42 3.94 -10.60
C LEU A 60 -14.30 2.90 -10.38
N PRO A 61 -13.24 2.93 -11.21
CA PRO A 61 -13.10 3.72 -12.44
C PRO A 61 -13.93 3.12 -13.59
N ILE A 62 -14.56 3.97 -14.41
CA ILE A 62 -15.36 3.56 -15.58
C ILE A 62 -14.63 3.76 -16.93
N GLY A 63 -13.42 4.33 -16.91
CA GLY A 63 -12.64 4.61 -18.13
C GLY A 63 -13.14 5.81 -18.96
N ALA A 64 -14.19 6.50 -18.51
CA ALA A 64 -14.68 7.72 -19.13
C ALA A 64 -13.78 8.94 -18.77
N PRO A 65 -13.67 9.93 -19.67
CA PRO A 65 -13.02 11.20 -19.35
C PRO A 65 -13.66 11.84 -18.12
N SER A 66 -12.83 12.20 -17.15
CA SER A 66 -13.30 12.78 -15.90
C SER A 66 -12.30 13.80 -15.34
N ARG A 67 -12.81 14.65 -14.46
CA ARG A 67 -12.02 15.63 -13.69
C ARG A 67 -12.62 15.84 -12.30
N ILE A 68 -11.76 16.19 -11.35
CA ILE A 68 -12.18 16.67 -10.02
C ILE A 68 -12.59 18.14 -10.17
N LEU A 69 -13.73 18.52 -9.60
CA LEU A 69 -14.16 19.92 -9.54
C LEU A 69 -13.34 20.69 -8.50
N SER A 70 -12.98 21.93 -8.83
CA SER A 70 -12.35 22.85 -7.88
C SER A 70 -13.34 23.30 -6.80
N GLU A 71 -12.82 23.79 -5.67
CA GLU A 71 -13.66 24.31 -4.58
C GLU A 71 -14.54 25.49 -5.04
N ALA A 72 -14.03 26.35 -5.93
CA ALA A 72 -14.80 27.43 -6.54
C ALA A 72 -15.97 26.91 -7.38
N GLU A 73 -15.74 25.92 -8.23
CA GLU A 73 -16.81 25.31 -9.03
C GLU A 73 -17.86 24.59 -8.17
N VAL A 74 -17.44 23.96 -7.08
CA VAL A 74 -18.34 23.33 -6.11
C VAL A 74 -19.21 24.38 -5.42
N ALA A 75 -18.62 25.52 -5.02
CA ALA A 75 -19.33 26.63 -4.40
C ALA A 75 -20.31 27.32 -5.36
N ASP A 76 -19.88 27.62 -6.58
CA ASP A 76 -20.70 28.25 -7.62
C ASP A 76 -21.94 27.40 -7.98
N ARG A 77 -21.81 26.08 -7.90
CA ARG A 77 -22.90 25.12 -8.14
C ARG A 77 -23.74 24.81 -6.89
N GLY A 78 -23.42 25.37 -5.73
CA GLY A 78 -24.14 25.12 -4.47
C GLY A 78 -24.09 23.66 -3.99
N LEU A 79 -23.03 22.92 -4.33
CA LEU A 79 -22.93 21.49 -4.06
C LEU A 79 -22.49 21.21 -2.61
N PRO A 80 -23.19 20.35 -1.85
CA PRO A 80 -22.84 20.07 -0.45
C PRO A 80 -21.55 19.26 -0.34
N THR A 81 -20.73 19.54 0.68
CA THR A 81 -19.46 18.83 0.93
C THR A 81 -19.26 18.54 2.43
N PRO A 82 -19.37 17.28 2.89
CA PRO A 82 -19.91 16.12 2.17
C PRO A 82 -21.45 16.18 2.07
N PRO A 83 -22.07 15.55 1.05
CA PRO A 83 -23.51 15.34 1.01
C PRO A 83 -24.01 14.47 2.19
N LEU A 84 -25.18 14.80 2.76
CA LEU A 84 -25.75 14.08 3.92
C LEU A 84 -25.97 12.58 3.66
N TRP A 85 -26.37 12.22 2.44
CA TRP A 85 -26.64 10.82 2.09
C TRP A 85 -25.39 9.92 2.11
N VAL A 86 -24.18 10.49 2.08
CA VAL A 86 -22.93 9.72 2.12
C VAL A 86 -22.81 8.93 3.44
N ALA A 87 -23.35 9.47 4.53
CA ALA A 87 -23.32 8.81 5.84
C ALA A 87 -23.99 7.42 5.83
N ALA A 88 -24.93 7.17 4.90
CA ALA A 88 -25.57 5.86 4.73
C ALA A 88 -24.59 4.75 4.28
N TYR A 89 -23.42 5.11 3.77
CA TYR A 89 -22.36 4.17 3.35
C TYR A 89 -21.28 3.97 4.42
N GLY A 90 -21.49 4.50 5.62
CA GLY A 90 -20.55 4.42 6.73
C GLY A 90 -19.38 5.40 6.64
N PRO A 91 -18.41 5.29 7.56
CA PRO A 91 -17.24 6.16 7.61
C PRO A 91 -16.50 6.15 6.28
N GLN A 92 -16.32 7.33 5.71
CA GLN A 92 -15.55 7.48 4.48
C GLN A 92 -14.05 7.55 4.80
N PRO A 93 -13.18 6.94 3.98
CA PRO A 93 -11.75 7.14 4.13
C PRO A 93 -11.39 8.63 4.00
N PRO A 94 -10.28 9.07 4.59
CA PRO A 94 -9.85 10.46 4.48
C PRO A 94 -9.74 10.86 3.00
N ALA A 95 -10.21 12.06 2.64
CA ALA A 95 -10.13 12.57 1.27
C ALA A 95 -8.67 12.79 0.82
N VAL A 96 -7.79 13.10 1.78
CA VAL A 96 -6.35 13.27 1.57
C VAL A 96 -5.62 12.32 2.51
N ALA A 97 -4.75 11.49 1.95
CA ALA A 97 -3.89 10.60 2.72
C ALA A 97 -2.50 10.54 2.08
N PRO A 98 -1.41 10.52 2.87
CA PRO A 98 -0.05 10.59 2.33
C PRO A 98 0.32 9.38 1.46
N TRP A 99 -0.29 8.21 1.70
CA TRP A 99 0.02 7.00 0.93
C TRP A 99 -0.54 7.03 -0.49
N ARG A 100 -1.63 7.77 -0.76
CA ARG A 100 -2.25 7.80 -2.10
C ARG A 100 -1.34 8.39 -3.17
N THR A 101 -0.50 9.34 -2.78
CA THR A 101 0.50 9.96 -3.66
C THR A 101 1.89 9.35 -3.48
N ALA A 102 2.05 8.33 -2.64
CA ALA A 102 3.34 7.70 -2.39
C ALA A 102 3.84 6.98 -3.65
N PRO A 103 5.02 7.36 -4.19
CA PRO A 103 5.53 6.77 -5.42
C PRO A 103 5.68 5.25 -5.36
N ALA A 104 6.01 4.70 -4.19
CA ALA A 104 6.22 3.27 -3.99
C ALA A 104 4.95 2.42 -4.12
N LEU A 105 3.78 3.02 -3.92
CA LEU A 105 2.47 2.37 -4.03
C LEU A 105 1.77 2.59 -5.38
N ARG A 106 2.35 3.43 -6.23
CA ARG A 106 1.80 3.72 -7.55
C ARG A 106 1.64 2.43 -8.38
N GLY A 107 0.43 2.22 -8.89
CA GLY A 107 0.10 1.03 -9.69
C GLY A 107 -0.11 -0.26 -8.89
N ARG A 108 -0.14 -0.20 -7.55
CA ARG A 108 -0.38 -1.36 -6.67
C ARG A 108 -1.78 -1.41 -6.06
N TRP A 109 -2.57 -0.37 -6.27
CA TRP A 109 -3.91 -0.24 -5.71
C TRP A 109 -4.89 -1.21 -6.37
N HIS A 110 -5.82 -1.73 -5.58
CA HIS A 110 -6.98 -2.42 -6.09
C HIS A 110 -7.80 -1.45 -6.94
N ARG A 111 -8.25 -1.92 -8.12
CA ARG A 111 -8.93 -1.04 -9.09
C ARG A 111 -10.20 -0.39 -8.52
N GLN A 112 -10.93 -1.10 -7.67
CA GLN A 112 -12.19 -0.62 -7.10
C GLN A 112 -12.05 -0.12 -5.66
N PHE A 113 -10.94 -0.42 -4.97
CA PHE A 113 -10.77 -0.08 -3.55
C PHE A 113 -9.45 0.70 -3.42
N PRO A 114 -9.51 2.05 -3.42
CA PRO A 114 -8.35 2.89 -3.67
C PRO A 114 -7.26 2.85 -2.60
N ASP A 115 -7.62 2.38 -1.40
CA ASP A 115 -6.69 2.23 -0.29
C ASP A 115 -6.28 0.75 -0.07
N ASP A 116 -6.74 -0.18 -0.91
CA ASP A 116 -6.45 -1.61 -0.75
C ASP A 116 -5.29 -2.02 -1.67
N THR A 117 -4.30 -2.74 -1.14
CA THR A 117 -3.13 -3.23 -1.90
C THR A 117 -2.78 -4.66 -1.54
N ALA A 118 -2.11 -5.35 -2.47
CA ALA A 118 -1.63 -6.71 -2.27
C ALA A 118 -0.27 -6.71 -1.55
N VAL A 119 -0.25 -7.30 -0.35
CA VAL A 119 0.94 -7.46 0.49
C VAL A 119 1.30 -8.94 0.58
N LEU A 120 2.59 -9.25 0.44
CA LEU A 120 3.10 -10.58 0.72
C LEU A 120 3.31 -10.73 2.24
N CYS A 121 2.46 -11.51 2.89
CA CYS A 121 2.47 -11.80 4.32
C CYS A 121 3.13 -13.15 4.62
N HIS A 122 3.66 -13.32 5.83
CA HIS A 122 4.40 -14.51 6.25
C HIS A 122 4.41 -14.69 7.78
N ASP A 123 4.67 -15.92 8.24
CA ASP A 123 4.91 -16.22 9.67
C ASP A 123 6.40 -16.15 10.07
N GLY A 124 7.27 -15.73 9.15
CA GLY A 124 8.74 -15.69 9.30
C GLY A 124 9.47 -16.43 8.17
N ASP A 125 10.76 -16.74 8.34
CA ASP A 125 11.53 -17.51 7.34
C ASP A 125 10.86 -18.87 7.08
N PRO A 126 10.44 -19.18 5.82
CA PRO A 126 9.77 -20.44 5.48
C PRO A 126 10.58 -21.70 5.83
N VAL A 127 11.91 -21.59 5.89
CA VAL A 127 12.78 -22.70 6.30
C VAL A 127 12.59 -23.02 7.78
N ARG A 128 12.35 -22.01 8.61
CA ARG A 128 12.16 -22.16 10.06
C ARG A 128 10.70 -22.50 10.39
N THR A 129 9.75 -21.86 9.74
CA THR A 129 8.32 -22.00 10.07
C THR A 129 7.67 -23.20 9.37
N GLY A 130 8.22 -23.63 8.24
CA GLY A 130 7.56 -24.59 7.35
C GLY A 130 6.32 -24.01 6.65
N VAL A 131 6.12 -22.68 6.71
CA VAL A 131 4.95 -21.98 6.17
C VAL A 131 5.41 -21.03 5.07
N ALA A 132 4.89 -21.22 3.86
CA ALA A 132 5.19 -20.34 2.73
C ALA A 132 4.52 -18.96 2.90
N PRO A 133 5.07 -17.88 2.34
CA PRO A 133 4.37 -16.59 2.31
C PRO A 133 3.09 -16.65 1.45
N GLU A 134 2.15 -15.77 1.73
CA GLU A 134 0.86 -15.65 1.03
C GLU A 134 0.58 -14.20 0.62
N GLY A 135 0.02 -14.00 -0.58
CA GLY A 135 -0.48 -12.70 -0.99
C GLY A 135 -1.82 -12.39 -0.32
N CYS A 136 -1.89 -11.30 0.42
CA CYS A 136 -3.05 -10.86 1.17
C CYS A 136 -3.50 -9.47 0.73
N TRP A 137 -4.80 -9.19 0.79
CA TRP A 137 -5.31 -7.83 0.60
C TRP A 137 -5.26 -7.07 1.92
N VAL A 138 -4.70 -5.87 1.88
CA VAL A 138 -4.52 -5.00 3.04
C VAL A 138 -5.04 -3.60 2.70
N ARG A 139 -5.91 -3.04 3.55
CA ARG A 139 -6.36 -1.65 3.46
C ARG A 139 -5.39 -0.74 4.20
N VAL A 140 -4.75 0.18 3.51
CA VAL A 140 -3.80 1.13 4.10
C VAL A 140 -4.55 2.16 4.92
N VAL A 141 -4.11 2.33 6.17
CA VAL A 141 -4.71 3.28 7.13
C VAL A 141 -3.69 4.27 7.69
N GLU A 142 -2.40 3.96 7.63
CA GLU A 142 -1.34 4.82 8.14
C GLU A 142 -0.04 4.72 7.33
N GLN A 143 0.78 5.76 7.43
CA GLN A 143 2.13 5.83 6.89
C GLN A 143 3.06 6.43 7.94
N HIS A 144 4.21 5.79 8.15
CA HIS A 144 5.26 6.24 9.06
C HIS A 144 6.61 6.32 8.32
N PRO A 145 7.58 7.12 8.81
CA PRO A 145 8.96 7.03 8.32
C PRO A 145 9.52 5.62 8.55
N ALA A 146 10.14 5.03 7.52
CA ALA A 146 10.85 3.77 7.67
C ALA A 146 12.20 4.01 8.36
N PRO A 147 12.58 3.19 9.35
CA PRO A 147 13.93 3.18 9.89
C PRO A 147 14.95 2.99 8.76
N ALA A 148 16.07 3.71 8.80
CA ALA A 148 17.07 3.65 7.74
C ALA A 148 17.47 2.20 7.44
N ARG A 149 17.65 1.88 6.15
CA ARG A 149 18.23 0.61 5.73
C ARG A 149 19.45 0.84 4.85
N PRO A 150 20.64 0.54 5.38
CA PRO A 150 21.85 0.40 4.59
C PRO A 150 21.69 -0.81 3.66
N ALA A 151 21.50 -0.57 2.37
CA ALA A 151 21.56 -1.61 1.35
C ALA A 151 22.57 -1.17 0.29
N ALA A 152 23.55 -2.03 0.03
CA ALA A 152 24.57 -1.80 -0.98
C ALA A 152 24.51 -2.89 -2.04
N ARG A 153 24.60 -2.50 -3.30
CA ARG A 153 24.88 -3.42 -4.41
C ARG A 153 26.28 -4.01 -4.24
N ALA A 154 26.59 -5.03 -5.04
CA ALA A 154 27.89 -5.70 -5.01
C ALA A 154 29.07 -4.74 -5.30
N ASP A 155 28.81 -3.64 -6.02
CA ASP A 155 29.77 -2.56 -6.33
C ASP A 155 29.86 -1.50 -5.22
N GLY A 156 29.17 -1.69 -4.09
CA GLY A 156 29.13 -0.73 -2.98
C GLY A 156 28.12 0.42 -3.15
N ALA A 157 27.42 0.52 -4.28
CA ALA A 157 26.46 1.60 -4.51
C ALA A 157 25.21 1.44 -3.63
N ALA A 158 24.76 2.54 -3.02
CA ALA A 158 23.54 2.57 -2.23
C ALA A 158 22.32 2.21 -3.09
N VAL A 159 21.44 1.33 -2.58
CA VAL A 159 20.15 1.06 -3.20
C VAL A 159 19.18 2.17 -2.78
N PRO A 160 18.53 2.90 -3.70
CA PRO A 160 17.49 3.87 -3.34
C PRO A 160 16.24 3.12 -2.90
N LEU A 161 15.72 3.47 -1.73
CA LEU A 161 14.62 2.75 -1.07
C LEU A 161 13.52 3.70 -0.66
N ASP A 162 12.30 3.18 -0.57
CA ASP A 162 11.21 3.93 0.03
C ASP A 162 11.54 4.25 1.49
N GLY A 163 11.32 5.51 1.85
CA GLY A 163 11.54 6.06 3.18
C GLY A 163 10.33 5.90 4.10
N ALA A 164 9.34 5.09 3.70
CA ALA A 164 8.09 4.90 4.42
C ALA A 164 7.83 3.43 4.77
N VAL A 165 7.22 3.22 5.93
CA VAL A 165 6.55 1.98 6.32
C VAL A 165 5.06 2.27 6.41
N TYR A 166 4.27 1.41 5.79
CA TYR A 166 2.83 1.55 5.75
C TYR A 166 2.21 0.58 6.76
N VAL A 167 1.08 0.98 7.32
CA VAL A 167 0.26 0.09 8.16
C VAL A 167 -1.11 -0.01 7.54
N GLY A 168 -1.62 -1.22 7.48
CA GLY A 168 -2.96 -1.48 6.99
C GLY A 168 -3.68 -2.57 7.77
N GLU A 169 -4.96 -2.68 7.53
CA GLU A 169 -5.84 -3.70 8.08
C GLU A 169 -5.94 -4.88 7.10
N LEU A 170 -5.74 -6.10 7.59
CA LEU A 170 -5.86 -7.31 6.79
C LEU A 170 -7.32 -7.56 6.41
N LEU A 171 -7.62 -7.65 5.11
CA LEU A 171 -8.98 -7.84 4.60
C LEU A 171 -9.34 -9.31 4.33
N THR A 172 -8.34 -10.12 4.00
CA THR A 172 -8.50 -11.52 3.63
C THR A 172 -8.11 -12.45 4.76
N THR A 173 -8.83 -13.55 4.96
CA THR A 173 -8.36 -14.66 5.79
C THR A 173 -7.24 -15.38 5.06
N PRO A 174 -6.00 -15.41 5.60
CA PRO A 174 -4.93 -16.21 5.03
C PRO A 174 -5.30 -17.70 5.07
N ARG A 175 -4.88 -18.47 4.06
CA ARG A 175 -5.20 -19.90 3.96
C ARG A 175 -4.30 -20.77 4.81
N HIS A 176 -3.04 -20.40 4.95
CA HIS A 176 -2.05 -21.22 5.65
C HIS A 176 -1.16 -20.46 6.63
N LEU A 177 -1.21 -19.13 6.64
CA LEU A 177 -0.56 -18.33 7.68
C LEU A 177 -1.29 -18.53 9.01
N ARG A 178 -0.54 -18.58 10.11
CA ARG A 178 -1.06 -18.87 11.46
C ARG A 178 -1.01 -17.67 12.38
N SER A 179 -0.17 -16.67 12.06
CA SER A 179 0.04 -15.49 12.90
C SER A 179 -0.88 -14.32 12.58
N LEU A 180 -1.73 -14.44 11.55
CA LEU A 180 -2.54 -13.34 11.03
C LEU A 180 -4.00 -13.75 10.84
N ALA A 181 -4.91 -12.85 11.19
CA ALA A 181 -6.35 -12.95 11.02
C ALA A 181 -6.93 -11.67 10.39
N PRO A 182 -8.11 -11.73 9.73
CA PRO A 182 -8.78 -10.53 9.23
C PRO A 182 -8.95 -9.48 10.33
N GLY A 183 -8.70 -8.22 9.98
CA GLY A 183 -8.71 -7.09 10.91
C GLY A 183 -7.36 -6.82 11.59
N ASP A 184 -6.39 -7.74 11.51
CA ASP A 184 -5.07 -7.51 12.09
C ASP A 184 -4.33 -6.35 11.40
N ARG A 185 -3.54 -5.64 12.20
CA ARG A 185 -2.64 -4.59 11.70
C ARG A 185 -1.40 -5.21 11.08
N VAL A 186 -1.24 -4.98 9.77
CA VAL A 186 -0.10 -5.43 8.97
C VAL A 186 0.81 -4.24 8.68
N TRP A 187 2.05 -4.32 9.15
CA TRP A 187 3.11 -3.40 8.78
C TRP A 187 3.78 -3.90 7.52
N PHE A 188 4.04 -3.03 6.54
CA PHE A 188 4.65 -3.45 5.29
C PHE A 188 5.48 -2.36 4.63
N LEU A 189 6.42 -2.78 3.79
CA LEU A 189 7.25 -1.92 2.97
C LEU A 189 6.86 -2.11 1.50
N ALA A 190 6.61 -1.00 0.82
CA ALA A 190 6.44 -0.97 -0.63
C ALA A 190 7.78 -0.55 -1.25
N ASP A 191 8.43 -1.45 -1.97
CA ASP A 191 9.63 -1.13 -2.73
C ASP A 191 9.23 -1.06 -4.20
N ALA A 192 9.44 0.09 -4.86
CA ALA A 192 9.08 0.30 -6.26
C ALA A 192 9.66 -0.78 -7.19
N ALA A 193 10.82 -1.35 -6.85
CA ALA A 193 11.47 -2.39 -7.64
C ALA A 193 10.79 -3.78 -7.53
N ARG A 194 9.85 -3.97 -6.60
CA ARG A 194 9.26 -5.29 -6.30
C ARG A 194 7.87 -5.47 -6.89
N ARG A 195 7.51 -6.72 -7.16
CA ARG A 195 6.14 -7.05 -7.61
C ARG A 195 5.10 -6.87 -6.50
N HIS A 196 5.43 -7.23 -5.27
CA HIS A 196 4.53 -7.14 -4.11
C HIS A 196 5.17 -6.31 -3.01
N ALA A 197 4.34 -5.55 -2.28
CA ALA A 197 4.72 -5.04 -0.97
C ALA A 197 5.01 -6.22 -0.03
N LEU A 198 5.86 -6.01 0.96
CA LEU A 198 6.31 -7.06 1.87
C LEU A 198 5.95 -6.71 3.30
N GLN A 199 5.23 -7.61 3.96
CA GLN A 199 5.00 -7.53 5.40
C GLN A 199 6.33 -7.49 6.16
N VAL A 200 6.41 -6.66 7.17
CA VAL A 200 7.53 -6.58 8.10
C VAL A 200 7.01 -6.58 9.53
N SER A 201 7.82 -7.00 10.49
CA SER A 201 7.47 -6.91 11.91
C SER A 201 8.10 -5.69 12.57
N PRO A 202 7.50 -5.16 13.65
CA PRO A 202 8.13 -4.12 14.45
C PRO A 202 9.53 -4.52 14.97
N ALA A 203 9.71 -5.79 15.36
CA ALA A 203 11.00 -6.31 15.78
C ALA A 203 12.05 -6.28 14.64
N TYR A 204 11.66 -6.61 13.41
CA TYR A 204 12.53 -6.49 12.25
C TYR A 204 12.92 -5.03 12.00
N LEU A 205 11.94 -4.12 12.04
CA LEU A 205 12.16 -2.69 11.83
C LEU A 205 13.11 -2.07 12.87
N ALA A 206 13.07 -2.54 14.12
CA ALA A 206 13.96 -2.09 15.18
C ALA A 206 15.43 -2.49 14.92
N GLU A 207 15.67 -3.68 14.36
CA GLU A 207 17.02 -4.15 14.05
C GLU A 207 17.53 -3.65 12.69
N ARG A 208 16.63 -3.32 11.76
CA ARG A 208 16.94 -2.94 10.36
C ARG A 208 18.08 -1.93 10.21
N PRO A 209 18.23 -0.86 11.02
CA PRO A 209 19.31 0.12 10.86
C PRO A 209 20.71 -0.42 11.16
N ALA A 210 20.82 -1.47 12.00
CA ALA A 210 22.08 -2.04 12.45
C ALA A 210 22.66 -3.07 11.46
N TRP A 211 21.92 -3.42 10.40
CA TRP A 211 22.31 -4.48 9.48
C TRP A 211 22.32 -4.00 8.03
N THR A 212 23.38 -4.38 7.32
CA THR A 212 23.45 -4.29 5.86
C THR A 212 22.98 -5.60 5.27
N VAL A 213 22.04 -5.54 4.34
CA VAL A 213 21.56 -6.72 3.57
C VAL A 213 21.98 -6.57 2.12
N THR A 214 22.78 -7.51 1.62
CA THR A 214 23.13 -7.57 0.20
C THR A 214 21.91 -8.02 -0.61
N PRO A 215 21.55 -7.33 -1.72
CA PRO A 215 20.46 -7.73 -2.58
C PRO A 215 20.58 -9.17 -3.08
N CYS A 216 19.46 -9.90 -3.10
CA CYS A 216 19.39 -11.21 -3.70
C CYS A 216 19.84 -11.12 -5.17
N PRO A 217 20.83 -11.93 -5.61
CA PRO A 217 21.33 -11.86 -6.98
C PRO A 217 20.29 -12.30 -8.02
N ARG A 218 19.18 -12.92 -7.60
CA ARG A 218 18.12 -13.36 -8.51
C ARG A 218 16.92 -12.41 -8.58
N CYS A 219 16.41 -11.95 -7.45
CA CYS A 219 15.18 -11.14 -7.42
C CYS A 219 15.38 -9.73 -6.84
N GLY A 220 16.60 -9.38 -6.43
CA GLY A 220 16.89 -8.07 -5.83
C GLY A 220 16.31 -7.86 -4.42
N LEU A 221 15.75 -8.90 -3.78
CA LEU A 221 15.24 -8.80 -2.42
C LEU A 221 16.35 -8.32 -1.46
N VAL A 222 16.02 -7.29 -0.69
CA VAL A 222 16.90 -6.63 0.30
C VAL A 222 16.26 -6.57 1.70
N GLU A 223 15.06 -7.13 1.88
CA GLU A 223 14.41 -7.23 3.20
C GLU A 223 14.40 -8.69 3.66
N LEU A 224 14.18 -8.89 4.96
CA LEU A 224 14.02 -10.21 5.59
C LEU A 224 12.57 -10.41 6.04
N PHE A 225 12.21 -11.67 6.25
CA PHE A 225 10.91 -12.03 6.84
C PHE A 225 10.94 -12.05 8.37
N GLU A 226 12.11 -11.88 8.98
CA GLU A 226 12.27 -11.95 10.43
C GLU A 226 13.45 -11.07 10.88
N PRO A 227 13.52 -10.71 12.18
CA PRO A 227 14.66 -9.97 12.71
C PRO A 227 15.97 -10.72 12.49
N PRO A 228 17.08 -10.03 12.11
CA PRO A 228 18.39 -10.65 11.98
C PRO A 228 18.83 -11.47 13.19
N SER A 229 18.55 -11.00 14.42
CA SER A 229 18.87 -11.73 15.66
C SER A 229 18.21 -13.11 15.71
N LEU A 230 16.92 -13.19 15.37
CA LEU A 230 16.16 -14.44 15.31
C LEU A 230 16.70 -15.36 14.21
N ALA A 231 17.00 -14.79 13.05
CA ALA A 231 17.55 -15.53 11.92
C ALA A 231 18.95 -16.11 12.24
N ALA A 232 19.76 -15.37 12.99
CA ALA A 232 21.08 -15.79 13.46
C ALA A 232 20.97 -16.89 14.53
N ALA A 233 20.16 -16.68 15.58
CA ALA A 233 19.97 -17.64 16.66
C ALA A 233 19.47 -19.01 16.16
N ALA A 234 18.58 -19.02 15.16
CA ALA A 234 18.09 -20.26 14.55
C ALA A 234 19.18 -21.05 13.80
N ARG A 235 20.27 -20.39 13.37
CA ARG A 235 21.37 -20.99 12.60
C ARG A 235 22.60 -21.27 13.46
N PHE A 236 22.81 -20.48 14.51
CA PHE A 236 24.01 -20.43 15.33
C PHE A 236 23.63 -20.41 16.82
N PRO A 237 22.94 -21.45 17.34
CA PRO A 237 22.33 -21.41 18.67
C PRO A 237 23.32 -21.33 19.83
N GLU A 238 24.56 -21.79 19.62
CA GLU A 238 25.62 -21.82 20.65
C GLU A 238 26.64 -20.69 20.50
N GLN A 239 26.52 -19.87 19.45
CA GLN A 239 27.41 -18.74 19.23
C GLN A 239 26.87 -17.50 19.91
N GLY A 240 27.80 -16.67 20.41
CA GLY A 240 27.50 -15.36 20.95
C GLY A 240 27.13 -14.37 19.84
N GLU A 241 27.76 -13.20 19.86
CA GLU A 241 27.46 -12.16 18.90
C GLU A 241 27.83 -12.56 17.45
N VAL A 242 26.82 -12.60 16.58
CA VAL A 242 27.00 -12.85 15.14
C VAL A 242 27.17 -11.52 14.41
N MET A 243 28.32 -11.33 13.78
CA MET A 243 28.64 -10.10 13.04
C MET A 243 28.27 -10.17 11.56
N ALA A 244 28.26 -11.36 10.97
CA ALA A 244 27.86 -11.57 9.60
C ALA A 244 27.37 -13.00 9.41
N PHE A 245 26.37 -13.19 8.54
CA PHE A 245 25.86 -14.51 8.18
C PHE A 245 25.06 -14.45 6.89
N THR A 246 24.60 -15.62 6.42
CA THR A 246 23.72 -15.71 5.26
C THR A 246 22.38 -16.34 5.62
N VAL A 247 21.33 -15.87 4.97
CA VAL A 247 20.00 -16.51 4.97
C VAL A 247 19.62 -16.90 3.56
N ARG A 248 18.58 -17.75 3.43
CA ARG A 248 18.04 -18.13 2.13
C ARG A 248 16.99 -17.12 1.71
N CYS A 249 17.05 -16.65 0.46
CA CYS A 249 16.03 -15.77 -0.10
C CYS A 249 14.67 -16.48 -0.11
N PRO A 250 13.65 -15.97 0.61
CA PRO A 250 12.37 -16.64 0.74
C PRO A 250 11.49 -16.56 -0.53
N LEU A 251 11.89 -15.76 -1.53
CA LEU A 251 11.11 -15.55 -2.76
C LEU A 251 11.58 -16.36 -3.98
N CYS A 252 12.74 -17.01 -3.91
CA CYS A 252 13.38 -17.63 -5.07
C CYS A 252 13.35 -19.16 -5.00
N PRO A 253 12.81 -19.85 -6.02
CA PRO A 253 13.04 -21.29 -6.22
C PRO A 253 14.11 -21.53 -7.29
N PRO A 254 15.23 -22.24 -7.02
CA PRO A 254 15.76 -22.63 -5.70
C PRO A 254 16.31 -21.42 -4.91
N PRO A 255 16.37 -21.44 -3.57
CA PRO A 255 16.76 -20.26 -2.81
C PRO A 255 18.20 -19.78 -3.11
N ALA A 256 18.36 -18.48 -3.36
CA ALA A 256 19.67 -17.82 -3.41
C ALA A 256 20.09 -17.35 -2.01
N ALA A 257 21.40 -17.19 -1.75
CA ALA A 257 21.88 -16.64 -0.49
C ALA A 257 21.68 -15.12 -0.42
N LEU A 258 21.26 -14.64 0.73
CA LEU A 258 21.26 -13.23 1.14
C LEU A 258 22.33 -13.06 2.21
N ALA A 259 23.30 -12.18 1.98
CA ALA A 259 24.34 -11.88 2.95
C ALA A 259 23.90 -10.73 3.87
N LEU A 260 24.16 -10.91 5.17
CA LEU A 260 23.93 -9.91 6.20
C LEU A 260 25.25 -9.61 6.89
N ALA A 261 25.51 -8.33 7.11
CA ALA A 261 26.61 -7.87 7.92
C ALA A 261 26.12 -6.81 8.90
N ARG A 262 26.44 -6.97 10.17
CA ARG A 262 26.16 -5.96 11.18
C ARG A 262 27.06 -4.76 10.93
N ARG A 263 26.51 -3.56 11.04
CA ARG A 263 27.30 -2.34 10.97
C ARG A 263 28.07 -2.18 12.27
N SER A 264 29.37 -1.94 12.14
CA SER A 264 30.12 -1.27 13.18
C SER A 264 29.42 0.06 13.44
N LEU A 265 28.85 0.24 14.63
CA LEU A 265 28.44 1.57 15.07
C LEU A 265 29.75 2.33 15.31
N GLU A 266 30.27 3.00 14.28
CA GLU A 266 31.17 4.11 14.56
C GLU A 266 30.34 5.13 15.36
N PRO A 267 30.80 5.55 16.55
CA PRO A 267 30.13 6.61 17.28
C PRO A 267 30.08 7.82 16.36
N VAL A 268 28.88 8.31 16.07
CA VAL A 268 28.72 9.66 15.51
C VAL A 268 29.23 10.59 16.60
N LEU A 269 30.48 11.03 16.46
CA LEU A 269 31.03 12.06 17.34
C LEU A 269 30.15 13.31 17.17
N PRO A 270 29.75 13.95 18.28
CA PRO A 270 28.84 15.09 18.28
C PRO A 270 29.41 16.31 17.53
#